data_AF-A0A2A2UVN6-F1
#
_entry.id   AF-A0A2A2UVN6-F1
#
_cell.length_a   1.000
_cell.length_b   1.000
_cell.length_c   1.000
_cell.angle_alpha   90.00
_cell.angle_beta   90.00
_cell.angle_gamma   90.00
#
_symmetry.space_group_name_H-M   'P 1'
#
loop_
_entity.id
_entity.type
_entity.pdbx_description
1 polymer ?
#
loop_
_entity_poly.entity_id
_entity_poly.type
_entity_poly.pdbx_seq_one_letter_code
_entity_poly.pdbx_strand_id
1 'polypeptide(L)'
;MNYEIVNILHALLAGEPVSNAEHVSLKDALKPVFFGKGFMTWARNEKRNEIKENIINEGNSLIYRASSDADMLIDSFSSMASELNQGAQLNLFYELYKIFPKFQGEALKASEIELLKIIKNALHSTDHDVRARATMLIALYAESSNSQSRKSSAGNAAEQAIELLMRSIGLIKGETYGTQFVYQGSNTDFVIPHAEDNDINSVSAFIAVQVSTNDRARLSSSELHRGAKRYLCSLNGCSASSKSTKDIGDDLAAGYLDSETYYVVIERERLAAIEDAERRLLKAKNTSKEVNAVRRLKWLRNYSINYEEFARQIKVMTIE
;
A
#
# COMPACT_ATOMS: atom_id res chain seq x y z
N MET A 1 -3.11 38.02 6.03
CA MET A 1 -2.74 36.70 5.48
C MET A 1 -3.73 36.20 4.42
N ASN A 2 -5.06 36.33 4.59
CA ASN A 2 -6.03 35.74 3.64
C ASN A 2 -6.13 36.46 2.27
N TYR A 3 -6.00 37.80 2.25
CA TYR A 3 -6.19 38.61 1.03
C TYR A 3 -5.11 38.35 -0.04
N GLU A 4 -3.88 38.09 0.38
CA GLU A 4 -2.75 37.83 -0.51
C GLU A 4 -2.91 36.50 -1.25
N ILE A 5 -3.29 35.42 -0.55
CA ILE A 5 -3.57 34.10 -1.15
C ILE A 5 -4.75 34.15 -2.13
N VAL A 6 -5.80 34.89 -1.78
CA VAL A 6 -6.96 35.11 -2.67
C VAL A 6 -6.54 35.79 -3.96
N ASN A 7 -5.73 36.84 -3.88
CA ASN A 7 -5.24 37.55 -5.07
C ASN A 7 -4.35 36.65 -5.94
N ILE A 8 -3.45 35.86 -5.32
CA ILE A 8 -2.60 34.90 -6.03
C ILE A 8 -3.46 33.86 -6.77
N LEU A 9 -4.52 33.35 -6.15
CA LEU A 9 -5.44 32.40 -6.79
C LEU A 9 -6.18 33.04 -7.97
N HIS A 10 -6.66 34.28 -7.83
CA HIS A 10 -7.30 35.01 -8.93
C HIS A 10 -6.33 35.25 -10.09
N ALA A 11 -5.10 35.71 -9.82
CA ALA A 11 -4.06 35.90 -10.82
C ALA A 11 -3.75 34.59 -11.56
N LEU A 12 -3.58 33.48 -10.82
CA LEU A 12 -3.35 32.16 -11.43
C LEU A 12 -4.50 31.75 -12.36
N LEU A 13 -5.74 31.95 -11.94
CA LEU A 13 -6.93 31.59 -12.73
C LEU A 13 -7.09 32.50 -13.96
N ALA A 14 -6.74 33.79 -13.84
CA ALA A 14 -6.70 34.74 -14.93
C ALA A 14 -5.53 34.49 -15.91
N GLY A 15 -4.52 33.71 -15.51
CA GLY A 15 -3.33 33.43 -16.32
C GLY A 15 -2.28 34.53 -16.22
N GLU A 16 -2.37 35.34 -15.18
CA GLU A 16 -1.39 36.37 -14.86
C GLU A 16 -0.12 35.74 -14.28
N PRO A 17 1.04 36.42 -14.39
CA PRO A 17 2.28 35.93 -13.81
C PRO A 17 2.18 35.74 -12.29
N VAL A 18 2.55 34.55 -11.82
CA VAL A 18 2.68 34.21 -10.40
C VAL A 18 4.10 33.70 -10.19
N SER A 19 4.80 34.23 -9.18
CA SER A 19 6.15 33.81 -8.86
C SER A 19 6.19 32.40 -8.26
N ASN A 20 7.37 31.77 -8.28
CA ASN A 20 7.56 30.45 -7.67
C ASN A 20 7.21 30.42 -6.17
N ALA A 21 7.53 31.48 -5.43
CA ALA A 21 7.23 31.59 -4.00
C ALA A 21 5.72 31.70 -3.74
N GLU A 22 5.02 32.46 -4.57
CA GLU A 22 3.55 32.58 -4.52
C GLU A 22 2.87 31.26 -4.89
N HIS A 23 3.40 30.53 -5.89
CA HIS A 23 2.92 29.18 -6.22
C HIS A 23 3.03 28.22 -5.04
N VAL A 24 4.14 28.23 -4.30
CA VAL A 24 4.33 27.39 -3.11
C VAL A 24 3.35 27.80 -2.00
N SER A 25 3.19 29.10 -1.77
CA SER A 25 2.29 29.63 -0.74
C SER A 25 0.83 29.30 -1.02
N LEU A 26 0.38 29.50 -2.27
CA LEU A 26 -0.95 29.09 -2.72
C LEU A 26 -1.13 27.57 -2.60
N LYS A 27 -0.09 26.81 -2.94
CA LYS A 27 -0.13 25.35 -2.82
C LYS A 27 -0.42 24.90 -1.39
N ASP A 28 0.27 25.48 -0.43
CA ASP A 28 0.09 25.13 0.97
C ASP A 28 -1.28 25.58 1.50
N ALA A 29 -1.77 26.75 1.07
CA ALA A 29 -3.08 27.24 1.45
C ALA A 29 -4.25 26.41 0.89
N LEU A 30 -4.09 25.79 -0.29
CA LEU A 30 -5.10 24.93 -0.90
C LEU A 30 -5.09 23.49 -0.39
N LYS A 31 -4.03 23.05 0.33
CA LYS A 31 -3.96 21.69 0.89
C LYS A 31 -5.21 21.30 1.70
N PRO A 32 -5.73 22.12 2.63
CA PRO A 32 -6.92 21.75 3.42
C PRO A 32 -8.19 21.64 2.57
N VAL A 33 -8.30 22.44 1.49
CA VAL A 33 -9.46 22.41 0.58
C VAL A 33 -9.56 21.05 -0.12
N PHE A 34 -8.41 20.46 -0.49
CA PHE A 34 -8.37 19.21 -1.26
C PHE A 34 -8.07 17.95 -0.42
N PHE A 35 -7.26 18.05 0.63
CA PHE A 35 -6.76 16.91 1.42
C PHE A 35 -7.32 16.89 2.84
N GLY A 36 -7.01 15.83 3.61
CA GLY A 36 -7.48 15.69 4.99
C GLY A 36 -8.99 15.47 5.02
N LYS A 37 -9.76 16.44 5.53
CA LYS A 37 -11.24 16.44 5.47
C LYS A 37 -11.79 17.22 4.26
N GLY A 38 -10.92 17.58 3.32
CA GLY A 38 -11.27 18.31 2.09
C GLY A 38 -11.88 17.43 0.99
N PHE A 39 -11.98 18.03 -0.20
CA PHE A 39 -12.73 17.50 -1.35
C PHE A 39 -12.35 16.06 -1.73
N MET A 40 -11.06 15.71 -1.80
CA MET A 40 -10.66 14.39 -2.29
C MET A 40 -11.09 13.26 -1.34
N THR A 41 -11.14 13.53 -0.03
CA THR A 41 -11.63 12.56 0.95
C THR A 41 -13.13 12.39 0.85
N TRP A 42 -13.86 13.51 0.74
CA TRP A 42 -15.31 13.49 0.50
C TRP A 42 -15.66 12.71 -0.78
N ALA A 43 -15.02 13.05 -1.90
CA ALA A 43 -15.23 12.43 -3.20
C ALA A 43 -14.93 10.92 -3.21
N ARG A 44 -13.92 10.47 -2.47
CA ARG A 44 -13.59 9.05 -2.34
C ARG A 44 -14.60 8.29 -1.51
N ASN A 45 -15.07 8.88 -0.42
CA ASN A 45 -16.01 8.21 0.47
C ASN A 45 -17.32 7.84 -0.24
N GLU A 46 -17.75 8.64 -1.22
CA GLU A 46 -18.90 8.34 -2.08
C GLU A 46 -18.76 7.00 -2.83
N LYS A 47 -17.53 6.63 -3.22
CA LYS A 47 -17.25 5.40 -3.99
C LYS A 47 -16.64 4.27 -3.15
N ARG A 48 -16.18 4.56 -1.92
CA ARG A 48 -15.39 3.64 -1.11
C ARG A 48 -16.15 2.39 -0.69
N ASN A 49 -17.41 2.53 -0.30
CA ASN A 49 -18.20 1.41 0.22
C ASN A 49 -18.48 0.38 -0.88
N GLU A 50 -18.91 0.84 -2.05
CA GLU A 50 -19.17 -0.01 -3.23
C GLU A 50 -17.92 -0.82 -3.63
N ILE A 51 -16.76 -0.18 -3.71
CA ILE A 51 -15.50 -0.86 -4.07
C ILE A 51 -15.11 -1.90 -3.01
N LYS A 52 -15.23 -1.54 -1.73
CA LYS A 52 -14.87 -2.43 -0.63
C LYS A 52 -15.76 -3.69 -0.63
N GLU A 53 -17.05 -3.51 -0.86
CA GLU A 53 -17.99 -4.63 -0.99
C GLU A 53 -17.66 -5.53 -2.19
N ASN A 54 -17.34 -4.93 -3.34
CA ASN A 54 -16.95 -5.69 -4.53
C ASN A 54 -15.68 -6.52 -4.30
N ILE A 55 -14.63 -5.94 -3.70
CA ILE A 55 -13.39 -6.67 -3.39
C ILE A 55 -13.67 -7.84 -2.44
N ILE A 56 -14.49 -7.65 -1.41
CA ILE A 56 -14.85 -8.71 -0.46
C ILE A 56 -15.64 -9.83 -1.16
N ASN A 57 -16.64 -9.47 -1.96
CA ASN A 57 -17.50 -10.43 -2.66
C ASN A 57 -16.71 -11.24 -3.69
N GLU A 58 -15.91 -10.57 -4.53
CA GLU A 58 -15.06 -11.24 -5.51
C GLU A 58 -13.96 -12.07 -4.83
N GLY A 59 -13.35 -11.56 -3.76
CA GLY A 59 -12.37 -12.29 -2.95
C GLY A 59 -12.93 -13.58 -2.36
N ASN A 60 -14.12 -13.52 -1.76
CA ASN A 60 -14.79 -14.73 -1.26
C ASN A 60 -15.09 -15.72 -2.41
N SER A 61 -15.47 -15.23 -3.60
CA SER A 61 -15.66 -16.09 -4.78
C SER A 61 -14.38 -16.79 -5.23
N LEU A 62 -13.21 -16.14 -5.07
CA LEU A 62 -11.91 -16.72 -5.37
C LEU A 62 -11.55 -17.83 -4.40
N ILE A 63 -11.93 -17.76 -3.12
CA ILE A 63 -11.72 -18.89 -2.18
C ILE A 63 -12.40 -20.16 -2.70
N TYR A 64 -13.64 -20.04 -3.20
CA TYR A 64 -14.39 -21.19 -3.71
C TYR A 64 -13.85 -21.72 -5.05
N ARG A 65 -13.19 -20.87 -5.85
CA ARG A 65 -12.63 -21.23 -7.16
C ARG A 65 -11.17 -21.69 -7.12
N ALA A 66 -10.39 -21.17 -6.18
CA ALA A 66 -9.00 -21.54 -5.97
C ALA A 66 -8.95 -22.89 -5.27
N SER A 67 -9.21 -23.95 -6.03
CA SER A 67 -8.94 -25.31 -5.60
C SER A 67 -7.43 -25.47 -5.43
N SER A 68 -6.98 -25.45 -4.16
CA SER A 68 -5.71 -26.00 -3.64
C SER A 68 -4.37 -25.35 -4.03
N ASP A 69 -4.33 -24.15 -4.63
CA ASP A 69 -3.05 -23.46 -4.90
C ASP A 69 -3.02 -22.07 -4.24
N ALA A 70 -2.25 -21.97 -3.15
CA ALA A 70 -2.08 -20.72 -2.41
C ALA A 70 -1.41 -19.61 -3.22
N ASP A 71 -0.44 -19.93 -4.07
CA ASP A 71 0.27 -18.97 -4.92
C ASP A 71 -0.69 -18.37 -5.96
N MET A 72 -1.50 -19.21 -6.59
CA MET A 72 -2.52 -18.77 -7.56
C MET A 72 -3.59 -17.91 -6.89
N LEU A 73 -4.02 -18.25 -5.67
CA LEU A 73 -4.99 -17.46 -4.91
C LEU A 73 -4.45 -16.04 -4.65
N ILE A 74 -3.20 -15.92 -4.19
CA ILE A 74 -2.57 -14.63 -3.93
C ILE A 74 -2.39 -13.82 -5.21
N ASP A 75 -1.91 -14.44 -6.30
CA ASP A 75 -1.71 -13.74 -7.58
C ASP A 75 -3.04 -13.24 -8.16
N SER A 76 -4.08 -14.08 -8.12
CA SER A 76 -5.40 -13.74 -8.65
C SER A 76 -6.08 -12.65 -7.85
N PHE A 77 -6.06 -12.76 -6.51
CA PHE A 77 -6.68 -11.76 -5.65
C PHE A 77 -5.97 -10.41 -5.74
N SER A 78 -4.64 -10.40 -5.68
CA SER A 78 -3.87 -9.15 -5.77
C SER A 78 -4.09 -8.43 -7.11
N SER A 79 -4.21 -9.19 -8.21
CA SER A 79 -4.51 -8.66 -9.54
C SER A 79 -5.91 -8.05 -9.61
N MET A 80 -6.93 -8.81 -9.18
CA MET A 80 -8.32 -8.34 -9.12
C MET A 80 -8.45 -7.08 -8.24
N ALA A 81 -7.88 -7.10 -7.04
CA ALA A 81 -7.95 -5.96 -6.12
C ALA A 81 -7.26 -4.72 -6.69
N SER A 82 -6.13 -4.92 -7.40
CA SER A 82 -5.44 -3.83 -8.10
C SER A 82 -6.30 -3.24 -9.22
N GLU A 83 -6.90 -4.08 -10.06
CA GLU A 83 -7.75 -3.65 -11.17
C GLU A 83 -8.97 -2.86 -10.70
N LEU A 84 -9.70 -3.36 -9.69
CA LEU A 84 -10.86 -2.67 -9.12
C LEU A 84 -10.46 -1.32 -8.52
N ASN A 85 -9.37 -1.27 -7.75
CA ASN A 85 -8.89 -0.03 -7.15
C ASN A 85 -8.45 0.99 -8.20
N GLN A 86 -7.68 0.56 -9.22
CA GLN A 86 -7.20 1.46 -10.27
C GLN A 86 -8.36 1.95 -11.14
N GLY A 87 -9.25 1.04 -11.58
CA GLY A 87 -10.43 1.38 -12.37
C GLY A 87 -11.33 2.39 -11.66
N ALA A 88 -11.61 2.17 -10.39
CA ALA A 88 -12.42 3.10 -9.61
C ALA A 88 -11.75 4.47 -9.42
N GLN A 89 -10.44 4.51 -9.20
CA GLN A 89 -9.70 5.77 -9.10
C GLN A 89 -9.70 6.55 -10.42
N LEU A 90 -9.55 5.87 -11.56
CA LEU A 90 -9.62 6.48 -12.88
C LEU A 90 -11.02 7.03 -13.15
N ASN A 91 -12.07 6.24 -12.88
CA ASN A 91 -13.45 6.69 -13.02
C ASN A 91 -13.74 7.93 -12.17
N LEU A 92 -13.31 7.92 -10.90
CA LEU A 92 -13.43 9.10 -10.04
C LEU A 92 -12.69 10.29 -10.63
N PHE A 93 -11.46 10.09 -11.11
CA PHE A 93 -10.63 11.14 -11.69
C PHE A 93 -11.30 11.82 -12.90
N TYR A 94 -11.89 11.04 -13.81
CA TYR A 94 -12.60 11.57 -14.97
C TYR A 94 -13.86 12.36 -14.61
N GLU A 95 -14.43 12.13 -13.42
CA GLU A 95 -15.66 12.79 -12.98
C GLU A 95 -15.41 13.97 -12.02
N LEU A 96 -14.17 14.23 -11.59
CA LEU A 96 -13.85 15.22 -10.54
C LEU A 96 -14.47 16.59 -10.79
N TYR A 97 -14.38 17.10 -12.02
CA TYR A 97 -14.94 18.42 -12.35
C TYR A 97 -16.46 18.48 -12.25
N LYS A 98 -17.17 17.35 -12.41
CA LYS A 98 -18.63 17.26 -12.25
C LYS A 98 -19.04 17.16 -10.79
N ILE A 99 -18.22 16.53 -9.96
CA ILE A 99 -18.53 16.32 -8.54
C ILE A 99 -18.01 17.44 -7.64
N PHE A 100 -16.94 18.14 -8.02
CA PHE A 100 -16.36 19.25 -7.25
C PHE A 100 -17.37 20.35 -6.89
N PRO A 101 -18.27 20.80 -7.80
CA PRO A 101 -19.29 21.79 -7.46
C PRO A 101 -20.22 21.37 -6.31
N LYS A 102 -20.42 20.06 -6.10
CA LYS A 102 -21.32 19.50 -5.08
C LYS A 102 -20.76 19.57 -3.66
N PHE A 103 -19.43 19.57 -3.51
CA PHE A 103 -18.75 19.56 -2.21
C PHE A 103 -18.92 20.89 -1.47
N GLN A 104 -19.52 20.92 -0.28
CA GLN A 104 -19.80 22.18 0.42
C GLN A 104 -18.68 22.63 1.37
N GLY A 105 -17.73 21.77 1.70
CA GLY A 105 -16.63 22.13 2.59
C GLY A 105 -17.04 22.14 4.05
N GLU A 106 -17.87 21.19 4.47
CA GLU A 106 -18.47 21.08 5.80
C GLU A 106 -17.44 21.07 6.94
N ALA A 107 -16.23 20.58 6.66
CA ALA A 107 -15.11 20.50 7.60
C ALA A 107 -14.04 21.59 7.40
N LEU A 108 -14.26 22.54 6.48
CA LEU A 108 -13.30 23.59 6.13
C LEU A 108 -13.48 24.82 7.01
N LYS A 109 -12.37 25.52 7.27
CA LYS A 109 -12.38 26.85 7.91
C LYS A 109 -12.90 27.91 6.95
N ALA A 110 -13.34 29.05 7.49
CA ALA A 110 -13.87 30.15 6.68
C ALA A 110 -12.94 30.61 5.54
N SER A 111 -11.62 30.69 5.81
CA SER A 111 -10.60 31.03 4.81
C SER A 111 -10.50 30.00 3.68
N GLU A 112 -10.67 28.73 3.99
CA GLU A 112 -10.60 27.62 3.03
C GLU A 112 -11.88 27.55 2.19
N ILE A 113 -13.03 27.86 2.79
CA ILE A 113 -14.32 27.99 2.10
C ILE A 113 -14.28 29.13 1.07
N GLU A 114 -13.60 30.23 1.37
CA GLU A 114 -13.41 31.34 0.43
C GLU A 114 -12.65 30.88 -0.82
N LEU A 115 -11.53 30.17 -0.64
CA LEU A 115 -10.77 29.59 -1.75
C LEU A 115 -11.59 28.57 -2.55
N LEU A 116 -12.36 27.72 -1.87
CA LEU A 116 -13.28 26.78 -2.51
C LEU A 116 -14.29 27.50 -3.41
N LYS A 117 -14.89 28.59 -2.93
CA LYS A 117 -15.85 29.40 -3.71
C LYS A 117 -15.21 29.99 -4.94
N ILE A 118 -13.99 30.52 -4.85
CA ILE A 118 -13.26 31.07 -6.01
C ILE A 118 -13.06 30.00 -7.08
N ILE A 119 -12.64 28.79 -6.70
CA ILE A 119 -12.44 27.68 -7.64
C ILE A 119 -13.78 27.27 -8.28
N LYS A 120 -14.85 27.16 -7.49
CA LYS A 120 -16.19 26.84 -8.01
C LYS A 120 -16.67 27.89 -9.02
N ASN A 121 -16.50 29.17 -8.69
CA ASN A 121 -16.88 30.26 -9.60
C ASN A 121 -16.09 30.18 -10.91
N ALA A 122 -14.79 29.91 -10.84
CA ALA A 122 -13.94 29.75 -12.01
C ALA A 122 -14.35 28.55 -12.90
N LEU A 123 -14.80 27.43 -12.31
CA LEU A 123 -15.34 26.30 -13.06
C LEU A 123 -16.62 26.65 -13.84
N HIS A 124 -17.42 27.58 -13.32
CA HIS A 124 -18.64 28.07 -13.96
C HIS A 124 -18.42 29.31 -14.82
N SER A 125 -17.16 29.74 -15.00
CA SER A 125 -16.83 30.89 -15.84
C SER A 125 -17.23 30.63 -17.29
N THR A 126 -17.71 31.69 -17.97
CA THR A 126 -17.92 31.69 -19.43
C THR A 126 -16.59 31.73 -20.18
N ASP A 127 -15.53 32.22 -19.55
CA ASP A 127 -14.17 32.18 -20.08
C ASP A 127 -13.63 30.75 -20.06
N HIS A 128 -13.29 30.25 -21.26
CA HIS A 128 -12.79 28.90 -21.47
C HIS A 128 -11.44 28.66 -20.80
N ASP A 129 -10.55 29.66 -20.77
CA ASP A 129 -9.21 29.53 -20.22
C ASP A 129 -9.24 29.51 -18.69
N VAL A 130 -10.07 30.39 -18.08
CA VAL A 130 -10.29 30.38 -16.62
C VAL A 130 -10.85 29.03 -16.18
N ARG A 131 -11.85 28.51 -16.91
CA ARG A 131 -12.45 27.20 -16.62
C ARG A 131 -11.46 26.05 -16.81
N ALA A 132 -10.61 26.11 -17.84
CA ALA A 132 -9.56 25.12 -18.07
C ALA A 132 -8.52 25.13 -16.93
N ARG A 133 -8.04 26.32 -16.51
CA ARG A 133 -7.09 26.44 -15.39
C ARG A 133 -7.68 25.96 -14.08
N ALA A 134 -8.96 26.24 -13.80
CA ALA A 134 -9.65 25.70 -12.62
C ALA A 134 -9.74 24.16 -12.65
N THR A 135 -10.03 23.59 -13.83
CA THR A 135 -10.06 22.13 -14.03
C THR A 135 -8.67 21.51 -13.82
N MET A 136 -7.62 22.13 -14.37
CA MET A 136 -6.23 21.70 -14.19
C MET A 136 -5.78 21.79 -12.72
N LEU A 137 -6.21 22.83 -11.99
CA LEU A 137 -5.94 22.96 -10.57
C LEU A 137 -6.52 21.76 -9.81
N ILE A 138 -7.78 21.40 -10.06
CA ILE A 138 -8.41 20.23 -9.43
C ILE A 138 -7.65 18.95 -9.78
N ALA A 139 -7.30 18.75 -11.05
CA ALA A 139 -6.56 17.59 -11.52
C ALA A 139 -5.19 17.46 -10.83
N LEU A 140 -4.47 18.57 -10.64
CA LEU A 140 -3.16 18.61 -9.97
C LEU A 140 -3.23 18.10 -8.51
N TYR A 141 -4.21 18.57 -7.73
CA TYR A 141 -4.40 18.13 -6.35
C TYR A 141 -4.93 16.70 -6.30
N ALA A 142 -5.81 16.33 -7.22
CA ALA A 142 -6.34 14.98 -7.30
C ALA A 142 -5.26 13.95 -7.61
N GLU A 143 -4.35 14.23 -8.54
CA GLU A 143 -3.25 13.31 -8.88
C GLU A 143 -2.29 13.14 -7.69
N SER A 144 -1.96 14.23 -7.01
CA SER A 144 -1.17 14.19 -5.77
C SER A 144 -1.84 13.33 -4.70
N SER A 145 -3.16 13.46 -4.56
CA SER A 145 -3.95 12.63 -3.65
C SER A 145 -3.98 11.16 -4.07
N ASN A 146 -4.18 10.90 -5.36
CA ASN A 146 -4.35 9.55 -5.92
C ASN A 146 -3.06 8.74 -5.80
N SER A 147 -1.90 9.37 -6.03
CA SER A 147 -0.60 8.73 -5.80
C SER A 147 -0.44 8.17 -4.38
N GLN A 148 -0.87 8.90 -3.35
CA GLN A 148 -0.84 8.42 -1.97
C GLN A 148 -1.90 7.34 -1.72
N SER A 149 -3.09 7.52 -2.28
CA SER A 149 -4.17 6.53 -2.18
C SER A 149 -3.77 5.19 -2.81
N ARG A 150 -3.11 5.18 -3.97
CA ARG A 150 -2.60 3.96 -4.62
C ARG A 150 -1.69 3.15 -3.70
N LYS A 151 -0.79 3.84 -2.98
CA LYS A 151 0.13 3.19 -2.04
C LYS A 151 -0.60 2.56 -0.85
N SER A 152 -1.59 3.26 -0.28
CA SER A 152 -2.39 2.75 0.84
C SER A 152 -3.31 1.61 0.40
N SER A 153 -4.02 1.76 -0.74
CA SER A 153 -4.87 0.70 -1.29
C SER A 153 -4.08 -0.57 -1.60
N ALA A 154 -2.87 -0.46 -2.15
CA ALA A 154 -2.02 -1.60 -2.41
C ALA A 154 -1.63 -2.33 -1.11
N GLY A 155 -1.26 -1.60 -0.05
CA GLY A 155 -0.96 -2.17 1.27
C GLY A 155 -2.14 -2.98 1.81
N ASN A 156 -3.32 -2.33 1.88
CA ASN A 156 -4.55 -2.99 2.33
C ASN A 156 -4.91 -4.22 1.49
N ALA A 157 -4.72 -4.16 0.16
CA ALA A 157 -4.99 -5.29 -0.73
C ALA A 157 -4.02 -6.45 -0.47
N ALA A 158 -2.76 -6.18 -0.13
CA ALA A 158 -1.81 -7.21 0.24
C ALA A 158 -2.19 -7.89 1.56
N GLU A 159 -2.52 -7.11 2.60
CA GLU A 159 -3.02 -7.65 3.87
C GLU A 159 -4.26 -8.51 3.67
N GLN A 160 -5.23 -8.03 2.87
CA GLN A 160 -6.43 -8.80 2.54
C GLN A 160 -6.13 -10.09 1.78
N ALA A 161 -5.13 -10.10 0.91
CA ALA A 161 -4.71 -11.32 0.21
C ALA A 161 -4.22 -12.39 1.20
N ILE A 162 -3.40 -11.98 2.16
CA ILE A 162 -2.89 -12.89 3.21
C ILE A 162 -4.01 -13.34 4.14
N GLU A 163 -4.90 -12.44 4.56
CA GLU A 163 -6.08 -12.80 5.36
C GLU A 163 -7.00 -13.78 4.62
N LEU A 164 -7.17 -13.60 3.30
CA LEU A 164 -7.95 -14.50 2.44
C LEU A 164 -7.33 -15.90 2.39
N LEU A 165 -6.00 -15.99 2.25
CA LEU A 165 -5.28 -17.25 2.30
C LEU A 165 -5.44 -17.95 3.65
N MET A 166 -5.29 -17.23 4.77
CA MET A 166 -5.49 -17.81 6.10
C MET A 166 -6.93 -18.34 6.26
N ARG A 167 -7.93 -17.56 5.84
CA ARG A 167 -9.33 -17.99 5.87
C ARG A 167 -9.58 -19.20 4.97
N SER A 168 -8.97 -19.28 3.79
CA SER A 168 -9.18 -20.40 2.86
C SER A 168 -8.67 -21.74 3.42
N ILE A 169 -7.63 -21.70 4.27
CA ILE A 169 -7.10 -22.90 4.92
C ILE A 169 -7.78 -23.23 6.26
N GLY A 170 -8.78 -22.43 6.68
CA GLY A 170 -9.64 -22.69 7.83
C GLY A 170 -9.32 -21.89 9.10
N LEU A 171 -8.44 -20.89 9.03
CA LEU A 171 -8.12 -20.04 10.18
C LEU A 171 -9.25 -19.03 10.45
N ILE A 172 -9.55 -18.81 11.73
CA ILE A 172 -10.63 -17.96 12.23
C ILE A 172 -10.02 -16.74 12.94
N LYS A 173 -10.46 -15.55 12.53
CA LYS A 173 -10.00 -14.27 13.10
C LYS A 173 -10.45 -14.14 14.55
N GLY A 174 -9.55 -13.72 15.42
CA GLY A 174 -9.82 -13.58 16.86
C GLY A 174 -9.77 -14.91 17.63
N GLU A 175 -9.49 -16.02 16.95
CA GLU A 175 -9.31 -17.33 17.57
C GLU A 175 -7.93 -17.89 17.18
N THR A 176 -7.76 -18.23 15.90
CA THR A 176 -6.53 -18.86 15.42
C THR A 176 -5.53 -17.83 14.86
N TYR A 177 -5.94 -16.59 14.62
CA TYR A 177 -5.03 -15.48 14.29
C TYR A 177 -5.58 -14.13 14.75
N GLY A 178 -4.67 -13.22 15.11
CA GLY A 178 -4.94 -11.82 15.40
C GLY A 178 -4.54 -10.90 14.25
N THR A 179 -5.08 -9.67 14.23
CA THR A 179 -4.71 -8.62 13.28
C THR A 179 -4.29 -7.36 14.02
N GLN A 180 -3.33 -6.61 13.47
CA GLN A 180 -2.89 -5.32 14.02
C GLN A 180 -2.43 -5.41 15.48
N PHE A 181 -1.58 -6.41 15.76
CA PHE A 181 -1.08 -6.69 17.11
C PHE A 181 -0.07 -5.63 17.54
N VAL A 182 -0.30 -5.02 18.70
CA VAL A 182 0.57 -3.96 19.22
C VAL A 182 1.49 -4.49 20.31
N TYR A 183 2.80 -4.32 20.11
CA TYR A 183 3.81 -4.60 21.14
C TYR A 183 4.88 -3.52 21.15
N GLN A 184 5.06 -2.86 22.30
CA GLN A 184 6.06 -1.81 22.52
C GLN A 184 6.04 -0.70 21.44
N GLY A 185 4.85 -0.35 20.93
CA GLY A 185 4.65 0.68 19.92
C GLY A 185 4.91 0.23 18.48
N SER A 186 5.29 -1.03 18.27
CA SER A 186 5.31 -1.69 16.96
C SER A 186 3.95 -2.32 16.67
N ASN A 187 3.53 -2.34 15.41
CA ASN A 187 2.26 -2.90 14.99
C ASN A 187 2.50 -3.98 13.92
N THR A 188 2.24 -5.23 14.27
CA THR A 188 2.38 -6.36 13.35
C THR A 188 1.04 -6.64 12.66
N ASP A 189 1.06 -6.82 11.34
CA ASP A 189 -0.17 -7.02 10.56
C ASP A 189 -0.98 -8.23 11.05
N PHE A 190 -0.31 -9.38 11.30
CA PHE A 190 -0.95 -10.57 11.85
C PHE A 190 -0.07 -11.32 12.87
N VAL A 191 -0.73 -12.01 13.79
CA VAL A 191 -0.12 -12.93 14.76
C VAL A 191 -0.86 -14.26 14.81
N ILE A 192 -0.15 -15.33 15.11
CA ILE A 192 -0.69 -16.68 15.29
C ILE A 192 -0.17 -17.27 16.61
N PRO A 193 -1.02 -17.82 17.48
CA PRO A 193 -2.48 -17.69 17.47
C PRO A 193 -2.92 -16.23 17.74
N HIS A 194 -4.23 -16.00 17.89
CA HIS A 194 -4.69 -14.72 18.43
C HIS A 194 -4.11 -14.50 19.84
N ALA A 195 -3.58 -13.30 20.08
CA ALA A 195 -3.07 -12.87 21.37
C ALA A 195 -3.51 -11.42 21.63
N GLU A 196 -3.69 -11.10 22.91
CA GLU A 196 -3.96 -9.73 23.38
C GLU A 196 -2.72 -8.85 23.26
N ASP A 197 -2.92 -7.56 23.04
CA ASP A 197 -1.82 -6.61 22.89
C ASP A 197 -0.83 -6.70 24.06
N ASN A 198 0.46 -6.63 23.73
CA ASN A 198 1.60 -6.81 24.62
C ASN A 198 1.86 -8.24 25.13
N ASP A 199 1.01 -9.22 24.85
CA ASP A 199 1.24 -10.63 25.23
C ASP A 199 2.03 -11.40 24.16
N ILE A 200 3.31 -11.05 24.02
CA ILE A 200 4.23 -11.69 23.07
C ILE A 200 4.46 -13.19 23.34
N ASN A 201 4.30 -13.64 24.59
CA ASN A 201 4.61 -15.02 24.96
C ASN A 201 3.55 -16.01 24.45
N SER A 202 2.34 -15.52 24.17
CA SER A 202 1.26 -16.31 23.58
C SER A 202 1.32 -16.34 22.05
N VAL A 203 2.29 -15.67 21.43
CA VAL A 203 2.46 -15.61 19.98
C VAL A 203 3.50 -16.63 19.49
N SER A 204 3.07 -17.56 18.65
CA SER A 204 3.91 -18.55 17.97
C SER A 204 4.51 -18.03 16.66
N ALA A 205 3.83 -17.10 15.99
CA ALA A 205 4.34 -16.46 14.77
C ALA A 205 3.87 -15.01 14.59
N PHE A 206 4.79 -14.16 14.13
CA PHE A 206 4.55 -12.81 13.63
C PHE A 206 4.57 -12.80 12.10
N ILE A 207 3.61 -12.12 11.48
CA ILE A 207 3.49 -12.02 10.03
C ILE A 207 3.38 -10.54 9.66
N ALA A 208 4.38 -10.02 8.96
CA ALA A 208 4.36 -8.70 8.33
C ALA A 208 4.10 -8.84 6.84
N VAL A 209 3.34 -7.92 6.25
CA VAL A 209 2.92 -7.96 4.85
C VAL A 209 3.43 -6.73 4.11
N GLN A 210 4.07 -6.96 2.96
CA GLN A 210 4.58 -5.89 2.11
C GLN A 210 4.22 -6.12 0.66
N VAL A 211 3.63 -5.11 0.01
CA VAL A 211 3.39 -5.16 -1.45
C VAL A 211 4.71 -5.33 -2.22
N SER A 212 5.74 -4.63 -1.77
CA SER A 212 7.10 -4.76 -2.30
C SER A 212 8.14 -4.47 -1.22
N THR A 213 9.22 -5.25 -1.22
CA THR A 213 10.24 -5.29 -0.16
C THR A 213 11.47 -4.39 -0.43
N ASN A 214 11.27 -3.18 -0.97
CA ASN A 214 12.34 -2.16 -1.11
C ASN A 214 12.69 -1.53 0.27
N ASP A 215 12.98 -0.22 0.36
CA ASP A 215 13.38 0.47 1.61
C ASP A 215 12.42 0.28 2.82
N ARG A 216 11.19 -0.17 2.56
CA ARG A 216 10.18 -0.52 3.58
C ARG A 216 10.45 -1.84 4.31
N ALA A 217 11.31 -2.70 3.78
CA ALA A 217 11.83 -3.89 4.46
C ALA A 217 12.51 -3.56 5.81
N ARG A 218 13.01 -2.33 5.98
CA ARG A 218 13.56 -1.85 7.27
C ARG A 218 12.49 -1.66 8.35
N LEU A 219 11.22 -1.52 7.98
CA LEU A 219 10.12 -1.31 8.92
C LEU A 219 9.62 -2.65 9.49
N SER A 220 9.52 -3.68 8.64
CA SER A 220 9.06 -5.01 9.06
C SER A 220 10.02 -5.70 10.02
N SER A 221 11.32 -5.40 10.00
CA SER A 221 12.26 -5.97 10.98
C SER A 221 11.98 -5.50 12.42
N SER A 222 11.30 -4.36 12.60
CA SER A 222 10.88 -3.86 13.92
C SER A 222 9.54 -4.44 14.40
N GLU A 223 8.75 -5.00 13.49
CA GLU A 223 7.44 -5.65 13.73
C GLU A 223 7.58 -7.15 14.01
N LEU A 224 8.74 -7.72 13.66
CA LEU A 224 9.03 -9.14 13.76
C LEU A 224 9.90 -9.43 14.99
N HIS A 225 9.26 -9.71 16.12
CA HIS A 225 9.93 -9.90 17.40
C HIS A 225 10.59 -11.28 17.55
N ARG A 226 11.65 -11.35 18.36
CA ARG A 226 12.36 -12.60 18.68
C ARG A 226 11.52 -13.47 19.62
N GLY A 227 11.72 -14.78 19.58
CA GLY A 227 11.01 -15.75 20.43
C GLY A 227 9.89 -16.51 19.70
N ALA A 228 9.46 -16.01 18.54
CA ALA A 228 8.45 -16.62 17.68
C ALA A 228 8.97 -16.76 16.24
N LYS A 229 8.25 -17.52 15.41
CA LYS A 229 8.54 -17.52 13.96
C LYS A 229 8.19 -16.17 13.35
N ARG A 230 8.94 -15.78 12.32
CA ARG A 230 8.84 -14.45 11.71
C ARG A 230 8.66 -14.61 10.21
N TYR A 231 7.51 -14.20 9.71
CA TYR A 231 7.16 -14.25 8.30
C TYR A 231 7.07 -12.83 7.73
N LEU A 232 7.72 -12.63 6.59
CA LEU A 232 7.57 -11.45 5.76
C LEU A 232 6.91 -11.88 4.44
N CYS A 233 5.61 -11.64 4.33
CA CYS A 233 4.83 -11.93 3.15
C CYS A 233 4.96 -10.80 2.12
N SER A 234 5.33 -11.16 0.89
CA SER A 234 5.60 -10.21 -0.18
C SER A 234 4.82 -10.52 -1.44
N LEU A 235 4.21 -9.50 -2.05
CA LEU A 235 3.58 -9.62 -3.37
C LEU A 235 4.57 -9.46 -4.53
N ASN A 236 5.89 -9.46 -4.27
CA ASN A 236 6.88 -9.45 -5.34
C ASN A 236 6.64 -10.59 -6.34
N GLY A 237 6.77 -10.28 -7.62
CA GLY A 237 6.54 -11.24 -8.70
C GLY A 237 5.08 -11.65 -8.92
N CYS A 238 4.11 -11.16 -8.14
CA CYS A 238 2.69 -11.20 -8.50
C CYS A 238 2.42 -10.24 -9.68
N SER A 239 1.38 -10.51 -10.46
CA SER A 239 1.02 -9.75 -11.67
C SER A 239 0.66 -8.29 -11.36
N ALA A 240 0.13 -8.04 -10.16
CA ALA A 240 -0.13 -6.69 -9.64
C ALA A 240 1.14 -5.94 -9.19
N SER A 241 2.28 -6.63 -9.05
CA SER A 241 3.52 -6.05 -8.55
C SER A 241 4.47 -5.70 -9.68
N SER A 242 5.02 -4.48 -9.63
CA SER A 242 6.10 -4.04 -10.52
C SER A 242 7.49 -4.31 -9.96
N LYS A 243 7.58 -5.04 -8.83
CA LYS A 243 8.82 -5.24 -8.06
C LYS A 243 9.18 -6.71 -7.96
N SER A 244 10.48 -6.93 -7.80
CA SER A 244 11.07 -8.27 -7.72
C SER A 244 12.01 -8.37 -6.52
N THR A 245 12.22 -9.58 -6.03
CA THR A 245 13.07 -9.94 -4.89
C THR A 245 14.52 -9.56 -5.13
N LYS A 246 14.97 -9.44 -6.39
CA LYS A 246 16.31 -8.95 -6.73
C LYS A 246 16.56 -7.51 -6.29
N ASP A 247 15.50 -6.73 -6.07
CA ASP A 247 15.52 -5.31 -5.67
C ASP A 247 15.76 -5.13 -4.17
N ILE A 248 15.66 -6.19 -3.37
CA ILE A 248 15.99 -6.17 -1.93
C ILE A 248 17.51 -5.92 -1.79
N GLY A 249 17.91 -4.90 -1.02
CA GLY A 249 19.32 -4.60 -0.76
C GLY A 249 20.05 -5.70 0.02
N ASP A 250 21.37 -5.80 -0.14
CA ASP A 250 22.15 -6.87 0.50
C ASP A 250 22.19 -6.74 2.04
N ASP A 251 22.17 -5.52 2.58
CA ASP A 251 22.11 -5.27 4.02
C ASP A 251 20.81 -5.83 4.64
N LEU A 252 19.70 -5.71 3.91
CA LEU A 252 18.40 -6.24 4.32
C LEU A 252 18.39 -7.76 4.28
N ALA A 253 18.89 -8.35 3.18
CA ALA A 253 19.02 -9.81 3.07
C ALA A 253 19.93 -10.38 4.18
N ALA A 254 21.02 -9.68 4.51
CA ALA A 254 21.88 -10.03 5.63
C ALA A 254 21.15 -9.93 6.97
N GLY A 255 20.34 -8.89 7.18
CA GLY A 255 19.51 -8.74 8.37
C GLY A 255 18.49 -9.86 8.52
N TYR A 256 17.79 -10.21 7.44
CA TYR A 256 16.82 -11.32 7.44
C TYR A 256 17.46 -12.69 7.67
N LEU A 257 18.71 -12.87 7.22
CA LEU A 257 19.49 -14.06 7.57
C LEU A 257 19.77 -14.13 9.07
N ASP A 258 20.27 -13.04 9.66
CA ASP A 258 20.63 -12.99 11.08
C ASP A 258 19.39 -13.08 11.98
N SER A 259 18.25 -12.60 11.48
CA SER A 259 16.96 -12.70 12.13
C SER A 259 16.17 -13.92 11.69
N GLU A 260 16.70 -14.87 10.93
CA GLU A 260 15.98 -16.10 10.53
C GLU A 260 14.55 -15.83 10.03
N THR A 261 14.37 -14.72 9.30
CA THR A 261 13.04 -14.27 8.84
C THR A 261 12.67 -15.03 7.58
N TYR A 262 11.54 -15.73 7.64
CA TYR A 262 10.95 -16.43 6.51
C TYR A 262 10.36 -15.44 5.52
N TYR A 263 10.93 -15.39 4.32
CA TYR A 263 10.43 -14.60 3.21
C TYR A 263 9.42 -15.42 2.41
N VAL A 264 8.16 -15.01 2.45
CA VAL A 264 7.06 -15.68 1.76
C VAL A 264 6.78 -14.92 0.46
N VAL A 265 6.92 -15.61 -0.66
CA VAL A 265 6.75 -15.03 -2.00
C VAL A 265 6.31 -16.10 -3.00
N ILE A 266 5.65 -15.72 -4.09
CA ILE A 266 5.21 -16.68 -5.11
C ILE A 266 6.39 -17.52 -5.65
N GLU A 267 6.17 -18.81 -5.91
CA GLU A 267 7.21 -19.80 -6.22
C GLU A 267 8.05 -19.39 -7.44
N ARG A 268 7.41 -18.88 -8.50
CA ARG A 268 8.10 -18.40 -9.69
C ARG A 268 9.15 -17.33 -9.37
N GLU A 269 8.82 -16.44 -8.45
CA GLU A 269 9.69 -15.34 -8.03
C GLU A 269 10.77 -15.85 -7.06
N ARG A 270 10.43 -16.79 -6.18
CA ARG A 270 11.38 -17.46 -5.29
C ARG A 270 12.52 -18.12 -6.07
N LEU A 271 12.17 -18.92 -7.08
CA LEU A 271 13.13 -19.62 -7.93
C LEU A 271 14.00 -18.64 -8.73
N ALA A 272 13.37 -17.63 -9.35
CA ALA A 272 14.09 -16.59 -10.09
C ALA A 272 15.08 -15.81 -9.22
N ALA A 273 14.70 -15.54 -7.96
CA ALA A 273 15.57 -14.85 -7.00
C ALA A 273 16.78 -15.69 -6.59
N ILE A 274 16.59 -17.01 -6.40
CA ILE A 274 17.69 -17.94 -6.10
C ILE A 274 18.66 -18.01 -7.29
N GLU A 275 18.15 -18.16 -8.50
CA GLU A 275 18.98 -18.18 -9.71
C GLU A 275 19.77 -16.86 -9.89
N ASP A 276 19.13 -15.71 -9.64
CA ASP A 276 19.83 -14.42 -9.65
C ASP A 276 20.93 -14.35 -8.59
N ALA A 277 20.66 -14.82 -7.36
CA ALA A 277 21.64 -14.83 -6.28
C ALA A 277 22.82 -15.75 -6.57
N GLU A 278 22.61 -16.90 -7.21
CA GLU A 278 23.68 -17.79 -7.67
C GLU A 278 24.56 -17.12 -8.73
N ARG A 279 23.95 -16.45 -9.72
CA ARG A 279 24.69 -15.69 -10.74
C ARG A 279 25.47 -14.53 -10.13
N ARG A 280 24.90 -13.83 -9.13
CA ARG A 280 25.59 -12.77 -8.39
C ARG A 280 26.80 -13.32 -7.63
N LEU A 281 26.65 -14.46 -6.95
CA LEU A 281 27.75 -15.10 -6.24
C LEU A 281 28.89 -15.49 -7.19
N LEU A 282 28.58 -16.08 -8.34
CA LEU A 282 29.59 -16.43 -9.35
C LEU A 282 30.38 -15.20 -9.82
N LYS A 283 29.71 -14.06 -10.03
CA LYS A 283 30.34 -12.79 -10.42
C LYS A 283 31.13 -12.12 -9.29
N ALA A 284 30.73 -12.36 -8.04
CA ALA A 284 31.32 -11.73 -6.87
C ALA A 284 32.51 -12.50 -6.29
N LYS A 285 32.81 -13.71 -6.78
CA LYS A 285 33.95 -14.54 -6.32
C LYS A 285 35.26 -13.75 -6.33
N ASN A 286 36.02 -13.84 -5.24
CA ASN A 286 37.29 -13.13 -5.03
C ASN A 286 37.16 -11.60 -5.06
N THR A 287 35.97 -11.06 -4.80
CA THR A 287 35.73 -9.62 -4.67
C THR A 287 35.23 -9.28 -3.26
N SER A 288 35.29 -8.01 -2.86
CA SER A 288 34.73 -7.53 -1.59
C SER A 288 33.22 -7.77 -1.45
N LYS A 289 32.50 -8.08 -2.54
CA LYS A 289 31.05 -8.34 -2.55
C LYS A 289 30.69 -9.81 -2.32
N GLU A 290 31.67 -10.71 -2.27
CA GLU A 290 31.42 -12.15 -2.14
C GLU A 290 30.63 -12.49 -0.87
N VAL A 291 31.00 -11.88 0.26
CA VAL A 291 30.35 -12.09 1.56
C VAL A 291 28.85 -11.79 1.49
N ASN A 292 28.48 -10.66 0.90
CA ASN A 292 27.08 -10.26 0.76
C ASN A 292 26.31 -11.20 -0.17
N ALA A 293 26.93 -11.61 -1.29
CA ALA A 293 26.31 -12.54 -2.21
C ALA A 293 26.08 -13.93 -1.58
N VAL A 294 27.04 -14.42 -0.80
CA VAL A 294 26.91 -15.68 -0.03
C VAL A 294 25.77 -15.59 0.98
N ARG A 295 25.71 -14.51 1.76
CA ARG A 295 24.67 -14.31 2.78
C ARG A 295 23.28 -14.24 2.15
N ARG A 296 23.12 -13.50 1.05
CA ARG A 296 21.85 -13.43 0.31
C ARG A 296 21.40 -14.79 -0.18
N LEU A 297 22.30 -15.55 -0.84
CA LEU A 297 21.97 -16.87 -1.35
C LEU A 297 21.59 -17.83 -0.22
N LYS A 298 22.32 -17.77 0.91
CA LYS A 298 22.00 -18.57 2.10
C LYS A 298 20.63 -18.24 2.67
N TRP A 299 20.28 -16.95 2.77
CA TRP A 299 18.95 -16.53 3.21
C TRP A 299 17.85 -17.06 2.29
N LEU A 300 17.96 -16.85 0.98
CA LEU A 300 16.96 -17.33 0.03
C LEU A 300 16.82 -18.85 0.10
N ARG A 301 17.92 -19.62 0.14
CA ARG A 301 17.84 -21.08 0.19
C ARG A 301 17.24 -21.63 1.48
N ASN A 302 17.50 -20.99 2.62
CA ASN A 302 17.13 -21.54 3.92
C ASN A 302 15.81 -20.96 4.47
N TYR A 303 15.48 -19.73 4.08
CA TYR A 303 14.40 -18.96 4.67
C TYR A 303 13.46 -18.35 3.62
N SER A 304 13.57 -18.67 2.33
CA SER A 304 12.48 -18.31 1.38
C SER A 304 11.55 -19.49 1.13
N ILE A 305 10.25 -19.22 1.22
CA ILE A 305 9.18 -20.20 1.03
C ILE A 305 8.08 -19.62 0.15
N ASN A 306 7.27 -20.48 -0.46
CA ASN A 306 6.09 -20.06 -1.21
C ASN A 306 4.83 -20.00 -0.32
N TYR A 307 3.71 -19.52 -0.86
CA TYR A 307 2.50 -19.36 -0.07
C TYR A 307 1.88 -20.69 0.36
N GLU A 308 2.13 -21.77 -0.37
CA GLU A 308 1.66 -23.11 -0.02
C GLU A 308 2.39 -23.66 1.21
N GLU A 309 3.73 -23.57 1.20
CA GLU A 309 4.60 -23.92 2.32
C GLU A 309 4.28 -23.08 3.55
N PHE A 310 4.06 -21.77 3.37
CA PHE A 310 3.62 -20.87 4.44
C PHE A 310 2.28 -21.28 5.03
N ALA A 311 1.26 -21.47 4.19
CA ALA A 311 -0.09 -21.87 4.59
C ALA A 311 -0.08 -23.18 5.40
N ARG A 312 0.70 -24.16 4.96
CA ARG A 312 0.90 -25.41 5.69
C ARG A 312 1.54 -25.20 7.05
N GLN A 313 2.60 -24.38 7.13
CA GLN A 313 3.30 -24.12 8.39
C GLN A 313 2.40 -23.42 9.42
N ILE A 314 1.65 -22.40 9.01
CA ILE A 314 0.78 -21.66 9.94
C ILE A 314 -0.43 -22.48 10.40
N LYS A 315 -0.95 -23.37 9.54
CA LYS A 315 -2.07 -24.26 9.90
C LYS A 315 -1.69 -25.26 10.99
N VAL A 316 -0.46 -25.75 10.97
CA VAL A 316 0.03 -26.68 12.01
C VAL A 316 0.13 -25.97 13.36
N MET A 317 0.56 -24.71 13.39
CA MET A 317 0.71 -23.93 14.63
C MET A 317 -0.61 -23.63 15.34
N THR A 318 -1.75 -23.79 14.67
CA THR A 318 -3.08 -23.55 15.25
C THR A 318 -3.75 -24.82 15.79
N ILE A 319 -3.10 -25.98 15.64
CA ILE A 319 -3.61 -27.29 16.06
C ILE A 319 -2.89 -27.80 17.34
N GLU A 320 -1.73 -27.22 17.66
CA GLU A 320 -0.98 -27.45 18.91
C GLU A 320 -1.49 -26.58 20.06
#